data_AF-A0A225WWD6-F1
#
_entry.id   AF-A0A225WWD6-F1
#
_cell.length_a   1.000
_cell.length_b   1.000
_cell.length_c   1.000
_cell.angle_alpha   90.00
_cell.angle_beta   90.00
_cell.angle_gamma   90.00
#
_symmetry.space_group_name_H-M   'P 1'
#
loop_
_entity.id
_entity.type
_entity.pdbx_description
1 polymer ?
#
loop_
_entity_poly.entity_id
_entity_poly.type
_entity_poly.pdbx_seq_one_letter_code
_entity_poly.pdbx_strand_id
1 'polypeptide(L)'
;MSRGAFAALVNLVREDPVFKPKGRREFRGGPTLHVLILLKFLGSFGYENTSPKLAHFFGIGKGSVKNYVWRACHALLKLRDSTITWPDNEERQMIAARIQEKYAFVNCIGLVDGTLLLLEFKPKRNGEDYFSRKGGYSLNALVICDDVARIRALWIL
;
A
#
# COMPACT_ATOMS: atom_id res chain seq x y z
N MET A 1 -4.44 -12.21 3.35
CA MET A 1 -5.68 -11.42 3.13
C MET A 1 -6.85 -12.38 2.89
N SER A 2 -8.00 -12.13 3.52
CA SER A 2 -9.20 -12.96 3.30
C SER A 2 -9.84 -12.66 1.94
N ARG A 3 -10.65 -13.61 1.42
CA ARG A 3 -11.41 -13.40 0.17
C ARG A 3 -12.39 -12.23 0.27
N GLY A 4 -13.01 -12.04 1.44
CA GLY A 4 -13.91 -10.91 1.70
C GLY A 4 -13.19 -9.56 1.66
N ALA A 5 -12.02 -9.45 2.30
CA ALA A 5 -11.21 -8.23 2.26
C ALA A 5 -10.75 -7.89 0.83
N PHE A 6 -10.37 -8.91 0.05
CA PHE A 6 -10.03 -8.72 -1.36
C PHE A 6 -11.21 -8.19 -2.17
N ALA A 7 -12.40 -8.79 -2.02
CA ALA A 7 -13.60 -8.34 -2.72
C ALA A 7 -13.96 -6.89 -2.35
N ALA A 8 -13.86 -6.53 -1.05
CA ALA A 8 -14.06 -5.17 -0.60
C ALA A 8 -13.07 -4.19 -1.23
N LEU A 9 -11.78 -4.56 -1.28
CA LEU A 9 -10.74 -3.74 -1.92
C LEU A 9 -11.00 -3.52 -3.41
N VAL A 10 -11.38 -4.58 -4.13
CA VAL A 10 -11.75 -4.49 -5.56
C VAL A 10 -12.95 -3.59 -5.75
N ASN A 11 -13.97 -3.69 -4.88
CA ASN A 11 -15.15 -2.85 -4.93
C ASN A 11 -14.83 -1.36 -4.72
N LEU A 12 -13.88 -1.03 -3.83
CA LEU A 12 -13.45 0.36 -3.60
C LEU A 12 -12.85 1.01 -4.86
N VAL A 13 -12.16 0.23 -5.69
CA VAL A 13 -11.46 0.77 -6.88
C VAL A 13 -12.18 0.50 -8.20
N ARG A 14 -13.30 -0.24 -8.20
CA ARG A 14 -13.91 -0.77 -9.43
C ARG A 14 -14.31 0.31 -10.44
N GLU A 15 -14.72 1.48 -9.95
CA GLU A 15 -15.20 2.59 -10.78
C GLU A 15 -14.08 3.50 -11.29
N ASP A 16 -12.83 3.23 -10.89
CA ASP A 16 -11.70 4.08 -11.26
C ASP A 16 -11.53 4.12 -12.79
N PRO A 17 -11.38 5.32 -13.39
CA PRO A 17 -11.17 5.47 -14.82
C PRO A 17 -10.00 4.68 -15.40
N VAL A 18 -8.98 4.31 -14.61
CA VAL A 18 -7.86 3.48 -15.09
C VAL A 18 -8.30 2.07 -15.50
N PHE A 19 -9.44 1.61 -15.01
CA PHE A 19 -10.04 0.33 -15.37
C PHE A 19 -11.09 0.42 -16.48
N LYS A 20 -11.28 1.60 -17.07
CA LYS A 20 -12.20 1.83 -18.18
C LYS A 20 -11.42 1.83 -19.51
N PRO A 21 -12.01 1.32 -20.59
CA PRO A 21 -11.36 1.34 -21.90
C PRO A 21 -11.14 2.79 -22.37
N LYS A 22 -9.99 3.06 -23.01
CA LYS A 22 -9.77 4.30 -23.75
C LYS A 22 -10.08 4.03 -25.22
N GLY A 23 -11.18 4.61 -25.71
CA GLY A 23 -11.64 4.43 -27.10
C GLY A 23 -12.28 3.06 -27.35
N ARG A 24 -12.15 2.55 -28.58
CA ARG A 24 -12.85 1.34 -29.06
C ARG A 24 -12.26 -0.01 -28.61
N ARG A 25 -11.15 -0.02 -27.86
CA ARG A 25 -10.50 -1.27 -27.44
C ARG A 25 -11.13 -1.80 -26.16
N GLU A 26 -11.41 -3.09 -26.12
CA GLU A 26 -11.88 -3.78 -24.91
C GLU A 26 -10.87 -3.63 -23.76
N PHE A 27 -11.39 -3.35 -22.57
CA PHE A 27 -10.56 -3.30 -21.37
C PHE A 27 -10.26 -4.72 -20.89
N ARG A 28 -9.00 -5.14 -20.99
CA ARG A 28 -8.59 -6.49 -20.59
C ARG A 28 -8.42 -6.59 -19.08
N GLY A 29 -9.13 -7.54 -18.46
CA GLY A 29 -8.86 -8.04 -17.11
C GLY A 29 -9.66 -7.44 -15.96
N GLY A 30 -10.32 -6.30 -16.13
CA GLY A 30 -11.11 -5.66 -15.07
C GLY A 30 -10.30 -5.30 -13.81
N PRO A 31 -10.92 -4.65 -12.81
CA PRO A 31 -10.26 -4.29 -11.56
C PRO A 31 -9.71 -5.51 -10.80
N THR A 32 -10.43 -6.63 -10.81
CA THR A 32 -10.06 -7.88 -10.11
C THR A 32 -8.69 -8.42 -10.55
N LEU A 33 -8.46 -8.60 -11.86
CA LEU A 33 -7.19 -9.15 -12.34
C LEU A 33 -6.03 -8.19 -12.07
N HIS A 34 -6.26 -6.89 -12.22
CA HIS A 34 -5.26 -5.86 -11.93
C HIS A 34 -4.81 -5.90 -10.47
N VAL A 35 -5.76 -5.95 -9.52
CA VAL A 35 -5.45 -6.02 -8.10
C VAL A 35 -4.79 -7.36 -7.75
N LEU A 36 -5.22 -8.49 -8.32
CA LEU A 36 -4.55 -9.79 -8.11
C LEU A 36 -3.09 -9.79 -8.56
N ILE A 37 -2.82 -9.28 -9.76
CA ILE A 37 -1.46 -9.21 -10.29
C ILE A 37 -0.59 -8.32 -9.40
N LEU A 38 -1.12 -7.18 -8.96
CA LEU A 38 -0.40 -6.30 -8.03
C LEU A 38 -0.10 -7.01 -6.71
N LEU A 39 -1.08 -7.66 -6.10
CA LEU A 39 -0.88 -8.36 -4.83
C LEU A 39 0.11 -9.51 -4.95
N LYS A 40 0.06 -10.26 -6.07
CA LYS A 40 1.06 -11.30 -6.36
C LYS A 40 2.45 -10.68 -6.56
N PHE A 41 2.56 -9.55 -7.24
CA PHE A 41 3.81 -8.82 -7.43
C PHE A 41 4.39 -8.36 -6.08
N LEU A 42 3.59 -7.72 -5.22
CA LEU A 42 4.02 -7.22 -3.90
C LEU A 42 4.30 -8.34 -2.90
N GLY A 43 3.62 -9.48 -3.02
CA GLY A 43 3.80 -10.64 -2.16
C GLY A 43 4.87 -11.64 -2.65
N SER A 44 5.56 -11.35 -3.75
CA SER A 44 6.62 -12.20 -4.29
C SER A 44 7.95 -11.45 -4.30
N PHE A 45 9.06 -12.18 -4.16
CA PHE A 45 10.42 -11.62 -4.11
C PHE A 45 11.32 -12.25 -5.17
N GLY A 46 12.39 -11.55 -5.55
CA GLY A 46 13.36 -12.03 -6.53
C GLY A 46 12.72 -12.45 -7.85
N TYR A 47 13.08 -13.62 -8.36
CA TYR A 47 12.64 -14.08 -9.69
C TYR A 47 11.11 -14.21 -9.84
N GLU A 48 10.39 -14.50 -8.76
CA GLU A 48 8.95 -14.74 -8.77
C GLU A 48 8.12 -13.44 -8.97
N ASN A 49 8.70 -12.26 -8.75
CA ASN A 49 8.03 -10.98 -9.04
C ASN A 49 8.32 -10.44 -10.46
N THR A 50 9.05 -11.19 -11.28
CA THR A 50 9.41 -10.74 -12.63
C THR A 50 8.23 -10.80 -13.60
N SER A 51 8.24 -9.94 -14.63
CA SER A 51 7.17 -9.92 -15.64
C SER A 51 6.96 -11.26 -16.37
N PRO A 52 8.00 -12.04 -16.75
CA PRO A 52 7.78 -13.37 -17.33
C PRO A 52 7.03 -14.33 -16.41
N LYS A 53 7.38 -14.36 -15.12
CA LYS A 53 6.76 -15.27 -14.14
C LYS A 53 5.31 -14.91 -13.88
N LEU A 54 5.03 -13.63 -13.65
CA LEU A 54 3.66 -13.15 -13.48
C LEU A 54 2.82 -13.36 -14.76
N ALA A 55 3.40 -13.13 -15.93
CA ALA A 55 2.74 -13.38 -17.20
C ALA A 55 2.34 -14.84 -17.38
N HIS A 56 3.26 -15.76 -17.09
CA HIS A 56 3.01 -17.19 -17.13
C HIS A 56 1.93 -17.61 -16.11
N PHE A 57 2.04 -17.14 -14.86
CA PHE A 57 1.10 -17.48 -13.79
C PHE A 57 -0.35 -17.04 -14.10
N PHE A 58 -0.53 -15.86 -14.68
CA PHE A 58 -1.85 -15.30 -14.99
C PHE A 58 -2.31 -15.52 -16.45
N GLY A 59 -1.50 -16.18 -17.29
CA GLY A 59 -1.83 -16.40 -18.70
C GLY A 59 -1.94 -15.10 -19.53
N ILE A 60 -1.16 -14.07 -19.20
CA ILE A 60 -1.18 -12.76 -19.88
C ILE A 60 0.12 -12.50 -20.64
N GLY A 61 0.10 -11.54 -21.57
CA GLY A 61 1.32 -11.14 -22.30
C GLY A 61 2.34 -10.47 -21.38
N LYS A 62 3.61 -10.90 -21.45
CA LYS A 62 4.74 -10.31 -20.67
C LYS A 62 4.79 -8.78 -20.71
N GLY A 63 4.58 -8.18 -21.88
CA GLY A 63 4.59 -6.73 -22.07
C GLY A 63 3.45 -5.99 -21.36
N SER A 64 2.41 -6.70 -20.92
CA SER A 64 1.23 -6.11 -20.26
C SER A 64 1.35 -6.07 -18.74
N VAL A 65 2.18 -6.91 -18.11
CA VAL A 65 2.27 -7.05 -16.64
C VAL A 65 2.52 -5.71 -15.95
N LYS A 66 3.48 -4.92 -16.45
CA LYS A 66 3.78 -3.60 -15.89
C LYS A 66 2.55 -2.69 -15.92
N ASN A 67 1.76 -2.72 -16.99
CA ASN A 67 0.54 -1.91 -17.09
C ASN A 67 -0.52 -2.35 -16.07
N TYR A 68 -0.67 -3.66 -15.83
CA TYR A 68 -1.57 -4.18 -14.80
C TYR A 68 -1.17 -3.68 -13.41
N VAL A 69 0.11 -3.85 -13.05
CA VAL A 69 0.67 -3.40 -11.76
C VAL A 69 0.50 -1.89 -11.59
N TRP A 70 0.92 -1.09 -12.58
CA TRP A 70 0.86 0.37 -12.49
C TRP A 70 -0.56 0.91 -12.36
N ARG A 71 -1.52 0.38 -13.12
CA ARG A 71 -2.93 0.81 -13.03
C ARG A 71 -3.54 0.45 -11.67
N ALA A 72 -3.28 -0.76 -11.18
CA ALA A 72 -3.73 -1.18 -9.86
C ALA A 72 -3.13 -0.29 -8.75
N CYS A 73 -1.82 -0.03 -8.80
CA CYS A 73 -1.15 0.87 -7.87
C CYS A 73 -1.79 2.26 -7.88
N HIS A 74 -2.00 2.82 -9.06
CA HIS A 74 -2.57 4.15 -9.21
C HIS A 74 -3.99 4.26 -8.65
N ALA A 75 -4.84 3.27 -8.91
CA ALA A 75 -6.19 3.24 -8.36
C ALA A 75 -6.18 3.13 -6.83
N LEU A 76 -5.31 2.29 -6.26
CA LEU A 76 -5.19 2.15 -4.81
C LEU A 76 -4.60 3.39 -4.14
N LEU A 77 -3.61 4.04 -4.75
CA LEU A 77 -2.99 5.24 -4.20
C LEU A 77 -3.97 6.42 -4.11
N LYS A 78 -5.01 6.48 -4.96
CA LYS A 78 -6.08 7.49 -4.82
C LYS A 78 -6.93 7.30 -3.58
N LEU A 79 -6.99 6.09 -3.01
CA LEU A 79 -7.71 5.85 -1.76
C LEU A 79 -6.93 6.38 -0.54
N ARG A 80 -5.66 6.79 -0.71
CA ARG A 80 -4.81 7.23 0.40
C ARG A 80 -5.49 8.29 1.24
N ASP A 81 -5.98 9.35 0.62
CA ASP A 81 -6.47 10.53 1.33
C ASP A 81 -7.82 10.29 2.03
N SER A 82 -8.58 9.27 1.62
CA SER A 82 -9.80 8.83 2.32
C SER A 82 -9.54 7.74 3.36
N THR A 83 -8.37 7.09 3.32
CA THR A 83 -8.04 5.93 4.18
C THR A 83 -7.11 6.31 5.33
N ILE A 84 -6.11 7.16 5.07
CA ILE A 84 -5.14 7.64 6.05
C ILE A 84 -5.49 9.10 6.33
N THR A 85 -6.42 9.29 7.25
CA THR A 85 -6.89 10.61 7.67
C THR A 85 -6.51 10.89 9.12
N TRP A 86 -6.17 12.15 9.37
CA TRP A 86 -5.97 12.61 10.73
C TRP A 86 -7.33 12.79 11.42
N PRO A 87 -7.53 12.27 12.64
CA PRO A 87 -8.81 12.35 13.33
C PRO A 87 -9.23 13.80 13.57
N ASP A 88 -10.53 14.06 13.52
CA ASP A 88 -11.11 15.34 13.93
C ASP A 88 -11.13 15.49 15.46
N ASN A 89 -11.69 16.59 15.96
CA ASN A 89 -11.68 16.88 17.39
C ASN A 89 -12.50 15.88 18.21
N GLU A 90 -13.63 15.40 17.68
CA GLU A 90 -14.48 14.43 18.37
C GLU A 90 -13.81 13.05 18.40
N GLU A 91 -13.28 12.61 17.25
CA GLU A 91 -12.56 11.34 17.16
C GLU A 91 -11.31 11.34 18.04
N ARG A 92 -10.60 12.47 18.16
CA ARG A 92 -9.45 12.59 19.08
C ARG A 92 -9.84 12.42 20.54
N GLN A 93 -10.96 13.00 20.98
CA GLN A 93 -11.44 12.82 22.36
C GLN A 93 -11.76 11.36 22.64
N MET A 94 -12.41 10.67 21.69
CA MET A 94 -12.70 9.25 21.81
C MET A 94 -11.43 8.39 21.85
N ILE A 95 -10.44 8.66 20.99
CA ILE A 95 -9.15 7.95 21.01
C ILE A 95 -8.44 8.19 22.35
N ALA A 96 -8.39 9.44 22.81
CA ALA A 96 -7.75 9.80 24.08
C ALA A 96 -8.38 9.10 25.28
N ALA A 97 -9.71 9.04 25.34
CA ALA A 97 -10.42 8.32 26.40
C ALA A 97 -10.04 6.83 26.41
N ARG A 98 -10.06 6.16 25.25
CA ARG A 98 -9.71 4.74 25.14
C ARG A 98 -8.25 4.46 25.48
N ILE A 99 -7.33 5.32 25.05
CA ILE A 99 -5.91 5.18 25.38
C ILE A 99 -5.68 5.39 26.88
N GLN A 100 -6.31 6.40 27.47
CA GLN A 100 -6.20 6.66 28.90
C GLN A 100 -6.77 5.50 29.73
N GLU A 101 -7.92 4.95 29.34
CA GLU A 101 -8.51 3.79 30.01
C GLU A 101 -7.59 2.56 29.93
N LYS A 102 -7.01 2.29 28.77
CA LYS A 102 -6.22 1.06 28.53
C LYS A 102 -4.76 1.16 29.00
N TYR A 103 -4.16 2.33 28.92
CA TYR A 103 -2.72 2.54 29.11
C TYR A 103 -2.36 3.70 30.06
N ALA A 104 -3.35 4.38 30.64
CA ALA A 104 -3.16 5.53 31.54
C ALA A 104 -2.48 6.76 30.92
N PHE A 105 -2.33 6.83 29.58
CA PHE A 105 -1.80 8.03 28.92
C PHE A 105 -2.91 9.07 28.68
N VAL A 106 -2.84 10.16 29.43
CA VAL A 106 -3.79 11.27 29.36
C VAL A 106 -3.62 12.06 28.06
N ASN A 107 -4.74 12.40 27.40
CA ASN A 107 -4.77 13.20 26.16
C ASN A 107 -3.94 12.62 24.99
N CYS A 108 -3.60 11.34 25.02
CA CYS A 108 -2.86 10.70 23.94
C CYS A 108 -3.80 10.35 22.78
N ILE A 109 -3.51 10.81 21.56
CA ILE A 109 -4.38 10.61 20.38
C ILE A 109 -3.76 9.66 19.33
N GLY A 110 -2.64 9.05 19.66
CA GLY A 110 -1.93 8.12 18.77
C GLY A 110 -0.50 7.86 19.24
N LEU A 111 0.08 6.82 18.69
CA LEU A 111 1.46 6.39 18.93
C LEU A 111 2.26 6.59 17.66
N VAL A 112 3.48 7.10 17.81
CA VAL A 112 4.41 7.34 16.71
C VAL A 112 5.63 6.46 16.84
N ASP A 113 6.03 5.82 15.75
CA ASP A 113 7.29 5.07 15.69
C ASP A 113 7.93 5.14 14.29
N GLY A 114 9.25 5.00 14.28
CA GLY A 114 10.05 4.90 13.06
C GLY A 114 10.16 3.45 12.58
N THR A 115 9.93 3.23 11.29
CA THR A 115 10.08 1.91 10.65
C THR A 115 10.97 2.00 9.42
N LEU A 116 11.63 0.88 9.10
CA LEU A 116 12.49 0.76 7.92
C LEU A 116 11.76 0.00 6.82
N LEU A 117 11.53 0.65 5.68
CA LEU A 117 11.03 0.00 4.48
C LEU A 117 12.23 -0.55 3.71
N LEU A 118 12.47 -1.85 3.84
CA LEU A 118 13.61 -2.53 3.23
C LEU A 118 13.55 -2.46 1.70
N LEU A 119 14.70 -2.21 1.09
CA LEU A 119 14.90 -2.21 -0.35
C LEU A 119 15.75 -3.42 -0.74
N GLU A 120 15.29 -4.17 -1.74
CA GLU A 120 16.02 -5.34 -2.26
C GLU A 120 17.33 -4.92 -2.93
N PHE A 121 17.35 -3.75 -3.57
CA PHE A 121 18.49 -3.24 -4.31
C PHE A 121 18.86 -1.84 -3.88
N LYS A 122 20.16 -1.52 -4.00
CA LYS A 122 20.69 -0.17 -3.86
C LYS A 122 19.96 0.79 -4.82
N PRO A 123 19.39 1.91 -4.33
CA PRO A 123 18.84 2.94 -5.20
C PRO A 123 19.88 3.47 -6.19
N LYS A 124 19.45 3.72 -7.43
CA LYS A 124 20.35 4.23 -8.48
C LYS A 124 20.87 5.63 -8.19
N ARG A 125 20.07 6.45 -7.51
CA ARG A 125 20.41 7.82 -7.12
C ARG A 125 20.73 7.81 -5.63
N ASN A 126 21.86 8.39 -5.25
CA ASN A 126 22.22 8.59 -3.84
C ASN A 126 22.16 7.29 -3.00
N GLY A 127 22.50 6.14 -3.60
CA GLY A 127 22.25 4.83 -2.98
C GLY A 127 22.93 4.62 -1.61
N GLU A 128 24.04 5.30 -1.35
CA GLU A 128 24.73 5.25 -0.05
C GLU A 128 23.88 5.84 1.08
N ASP A 129 23.06 6.85 0.79
CA ASP A 129 22.21 7.53 1.78
C ASP A 129 21.12 6.58 2.32
N TYR A 130 20.84 5.50 1.61
CA TYR A 130 19.85 4.49 1.99
C TYR A 130 20.48 3.29 2.70
N PHE A 131 21.81 3.22 2.81
CA PHE A 131 22.49 2.12 3.48
C PHE A 131 22.41 2.30 5.00
N SER A 132 21.64 1.44 5.66
CA SER A 132 21.44 1.52 7.11
C SER A 132 22.56 0.84 7.90
N ARG A 133 22.71 1.22 9.17
CA ARG A 133 23.57 0.51 10.14
C ARG A 133 23.22 -0.98 10.32
N LYS A 134 22.04 -1.41 9.86
CA LYS A 134 21.59 -2.81 9.90
C LYS A 134 22.09 -3.63 8.71
N GLY A 135 22.98 -3.09 7.87
CA GLY A 135 23.66 -3.81 6.80
C GLY A 135 22.81 -4.01 5.54
N GLY A 136 21.77 -3.20 5.35
CA GLY A 136 20.89 -3.26 4.18
C GLY A 136 20.36 -1.89 3.77
N TYR A 137 19.85 -1.81 2.54
CA TYR A 137 19.24 -0.59 2.01
C TYR A 137 17.80 -0.45 2.49
N SER A 138 17.40 0.74 2.93
CA SER A 138 16.04 0.99 3.42
C SER A 138 15.63 2.45 3.29
N LEU A 139 14.33 2.70 3.20
CA LEU A 139 13.73 4.01 3.45
C LEU A 139 13.32 4.12 4.92
N ASN A 140 13.56 5.27 5.54
CA ASN A 140 13.01 5.56 6.86
C ASN A 140 11.58 6.06 6.69
N ALA A 141 10.67 5.55 7.52
CA ALA A 141 9.30 6.02 7.55
C ALA A 141 8.84 6.25 8.99
N LEU A 142 8.12 7.32 9.23
CA LEU A 142 7.45 7.60 10.50
C LEU A 142 5.97 7.26 10.35
N VAL A 143 5.45 6.40 11.21
CA VAL A 143 4.05 5.97 11.17
C VAL A 143 3.38 6.41 12.47
N ILE A 144 2.20 7.03 12.36
CA ILE A 144 1.32 7.26 13.50
C ILE A 144 0.12 6.33 13.39
N CYS A 145 -0.18 5.60 14.46
CA CYS A 145 -1.40 4.79 14.58
C CYS A 145 -2.20 5.16 15.84
N ASP A 146 -3.49 4.85 15.84
CA ASP A 146 -4.35 4.97 17.01
C ASP A 146 -4.37 3.69 17.86
N ASP A 147 -5.24 3.66 18.88
CA ASP A 147 -5.38 2.57 19.83
C ASP A 147 -5.87 1.24 19.24
N VAL A 148 -6.48 1.29 18.04
CA VAL A 148 -6.94 0.12 17.28
C VAL A 148 -6.00 -0.22 16.12
N ALA A 149 -4.77 0.31 16.15
CA ALA A 149 -3.74 0.11 15.15
C ALA A 149 -4.12 0.60 13.73
N ARG A 150 -5.06 1.55 13.61
CA ARG A 150 -5.34 2.21 12.34
C ARG A 150 -4.27 3.28 12.09
N ILE A 151 -3.64 3.22 10.93
CA ILE A 151 -2.64 4.22 10.50
C ILE A 151 -3.35 5.56 10.26
N ARG A 152 -2.94 6.60 10.97
CA ARG A 152 -3.47 7.97 10.88
C ARG A 152 -2.58 8.91 10.09
N ALA A 153 -1.27 8.62 10.03
CA ALA A 153 -0.35 9.34 9.18
C ALA A 153 0.93 8.54 8.88
N LEU A 154 1.58 8.87 7.76
CA LEU A 154 2.81 8.26 7.26
C LEU A 154 3.69 9.33 6.60
N TRP A 155 4.93 9.43 7.04
CA TRP A 155 5.97 10.28 6.43
C TRP A 155 7.18 9.44 6.04
N ILE A 156 7.74 9.69 4.87
CA ILE A 156 9.02 9.12 4.45
C ILE A 156 10.10 10.15 4.75
N LEU A 157 11.14 9.74 5.46
CA LEU A 157 12.26 10.57 5.93
C LEU A 157 13.51 10.33 5.07
#